data_AF-A0AA37SL64-F1
#
_entry.id   AF-A0AA37SL64-F1
#
_cell.length_a   1.000
_cell.length_b   1.000
_cell.length_c   1.000
_cell.angle_alpha   90.00
_cell.angle_beta   90.00
_cell.angle_gamma   90.00
#
_symmetry.space_group_name_H-M   'P 1'
#
loop_
_entity.id
_entity.type
_entity.pdbx_description
1 polymer ?
#
loop_
_entity_poly.entity_id
_entity_poly.type
_entity_poly.pdbx_seq_one_letter_code
_entity_poly.pdbx_strand_id
1 'polypeptide(L)'
;MNHIHLFILSLFTFFNTSDSFGQVDNWQATSTYIKMPVFGDVDMNQIVKLNITSDKNVNVKGKNTVESIEVNFDGSTDLKDILKVEIYTTDSSTFENPVLFGSSNEIKEQLEVKGNQTLTSKDLHFWLTIDVKDEIKLTNKIKANISKINMTDGSIKHIKNSDPDYIHRAGIAVRRKFDDNVDTYRIPGLATSNNGTLIAVYDIRYNRSKDLQENIDIGMSRSTDGGQTWEAMKIIMDMGTYNGLSEEENGIGDPAVLVDRKTGTIWAAALWMHGKKGQSAWAGSEAGMSIEKTGQFMLAKSDDDGLTWSDPINITSQIKDPEWNLFLDGPGKGITMKDGTLVFAAQYKDHNAIPHSTIIYSKDRGETWKVGTGAKSETTEAQVVELSDGSLMLNMRDNRNAISRKELLNGRSVFITRDMGETWIEHPSSRRALNESVCMGSLIATEVNGKNILFFSNPNRPNSRTNITIQTSFDEGKTWPIENKINLHENQSYGYSCLTRVDDDHIGILYEGIGDMYYQIVPIADLIGKK
;
A
#
# COMPACT_ATOMS: atom_id res chain seq x y z
N MET A 1 -46.68 68.08 54.43
CA MET A 1 -45.73 67.84 53.33
C MET A 1 -44.57 67.01 53.87
N ASN A 2 -44.00 66.16 53.02
CA ASN A 2 -42.89 65.22 53.20
C ASN A 2 -43.26 63.77 53.60
N HIS A 3 -43.01 62.90 52.62
CA HIS A 3 -43.04 61.44 52.59
C HIS A 3 -41.93 60.82 53.44
N ILE A 4 -42.20 59.66 54.05
CA ILE A 4 -41.22 58.56 54.20
C ILE A 4 -41.93 57.20 54.04
N HIS A 5 -41.32 56.33 53.23
CA HIS A 5 -41.70 54.97 52.87
C HIS A 5 -41.50 53.95 53.99
N LEU A 6 -42.33 52.89 54.01
CA LEU A 6 -41.91 51.53 54.38
C LEU A 6 -42.85 50.51 53.69
N PHE A 7 -42.32 49.70 52.77
CA PHE A 7 -43.02 48.57 52.15
C PHE A 7 -42.59 47.28 52.86
N ILE A 8 -43.57 46.53 53.38
CA ILE A 8 -43.42 45.17 53.89
C ILE A 8 -43.77 44.22 52.74
N LEU A 9 -42.84 43.35 52.36
CA LEU A 9 -43.10 42.25 51.43
C LEU A 9 -43.21 40.95 52.22
N SER A 10 -44.41 40.37 52.25
CA SER A 10 -44.67 39.00 52.71
C SER A 10 -44.63 38.05 51.51
N LEU A 11 -43.69 37.10 51.53
CA LEU A 11 -43.65 35.98 50.60
C LEU A 11 -44.61 34.89 51.09
N PHE A 12 -45.61 34.53 50.29
CA PHE A 12 -46.34 33.28 50.39
C PHE A 12 -46.05 32.40 49.17
N THR A 13 -45.89 31.12 49.47
CA THR A 13 -45.47 29.99 48.65
C THR A 13 -46.48 29.60 47.57
N PHE A 14 -45.98 29.20 46.41
CA PHE A 14 -46.65 28.26 45.51
C PHE A 14 -45.78 27.01 45.34
N PHE A 15 -46.34 25.87 45.73
CA PHE A 15 -45.83 24.55 45.36
C PHE A 15 -45.99 24.39 43.85
N ASN A 16 -44.91 24.00 43.16
CA ASN A 16 -45.02 23.35 41.85
C ASN A 16 -44.25 22.03 41.90
N THR A 17 -44.92 21.04 41.36
CA THR A 17 -44.62 19.62 41.34
C THR A 17 -43.35 19.29 40.56
N SER A 18 -42.72 18.20 40.98
CA SER A 18 -41.54 17.58 40.39
C SER A 18 -41.69 17.30 38.89
N ASP A 19 -40.98 18.06 38.06
CA ASP A 19 -40.57 17.60 36.74
C ASP A 19 -39.23 16.86 36.88
N SER A 20 -39.27 15.57 36.56
CA SER A 20 -38.09 14.73 36.35
C SER A 20 -37.29 15.31 35.18
N PHE A 21 -36.29 16.14 35.47
CA PHE A 21 -35.28 16.51 34.51
C PHE A 21 -34.57 15.25 34.02
N GLY A 22 -34.74 14.95 32.73
CA GLY A 22 -34.04 13.88 32.04
C GLY A 22 -32.54 13.98 32.28
N GLN A 23 -31.97 12.84 32.68
CA GLN A 23 -30.54 12.68 32.87
C GLN A 23 -29.86 12.87 31.50
N VAL A 24 -29.10 13.96 31.36
CA VAL A 24 -28.31 14.21 30.14
C VAL A 24 -27.13 13.24 30.16
N ASP A 25 -27.04 12.39 29.12
CA ASP A 25 -25.91 11.48 28.94
C ASP A 25 -24.61 12.27 28.71
N ASN A 26 -23.79 12.37 29.77
CA ASN A 26 -22.51 13.10 29.78
C ASN A 26 -21.35 12.31 29.12
N TRP A 27 -21.60 11.59 28.04
CA TRP A 27 -20.56 10.84 27.32
C TRP A 27 -20.83 10.79 25.81
N GLN A 28 -19.74 10.76 25.04
CA GLN A 28 -19.76 10.70 23.58
C GLN A 28 -19.21 9.36 23.09
N ALA A 29 -19.70 8.91 21.94
CA ALA A 29 -19.26 7.68 21.33
C ALA A 29 -19.08 7.88 19.82
N THR A 30 -17.89 7.55 19.32
CA THR A 30 -17.51 7.70 17.92
C THR A 30 -16.74 6.49 17.44
N SER A 31 -17.01 6.03 16.22
CA SER A 31 -16.28 4.91 15.63
C SER A 31 -15.32 5.36 14.52
N THR A 32 -14.18 4.71 14.45
CA THR A 32 -13.11 4.87 13.46
C THR A 32 -12.78 3.53 12.84
N TYR A 33 -12.57 3.49 11.53
CA TYR A 33 -12.33 2.27 10.77
C TYR A 33 -10.83 2.02 10.67
N ILE A 34 -10.42 0.78 10.90
CA ILE A 34 -9.03 0.35 10.79
C ILE A 34 -8.78 -0.04 9.33
N LYS A 35 -8.08 0.81 8.58
CA LYS A 35 -7.93 0.67 7.13
C LYS A 35 -6.80 -0.30 6.78
N MET A 36 -7.07 -1.57 7.04
CA MET A 36 -6.17 -2.70 6.82
C MET A 36 -6.87 -3.77 5.96
N PRO A 37 -6.12 -4.58 5.20
CA PRO A 37 -6.67 -5.79 4.60
C PRO A 37 -7.12 -6.75 5.69
N VAL A 38 -8.13 -7.56 5.36
CA VAL A 38 -8.55 -8.71 6.17
C VAL A 38 -7.85 -9.94 5.62
N PHE A 39 -7.11 -10.63 6.48
CA PHE A 39 -6.35 -11.82 6.12
C PHE A 39 -6.98 -13.07 6.73
N GLY A 40 -7.09 -14.13 5.94
CA GLY A 40 -7.64 -15.42 6.41
C GLY A 40 -6.72 -16.15 7.39
N ASP A 41 -5.42 -15.91 7.33
CA ASP A 41 -4.40 -16.51 8.20
C ASP A 41 -4.03 -15.61 9.40
N VAL A 42 -4.86 -14.59 9.69
CA VAL A 42 -4.70 -13.70 10.84
C VAL A 42 -5.95 -13.79 11.69
N ASP A 43 -5.78 -14.18 12.95
CA ASP A 43 -6.83 -14.06 13.96
C ASP A 43 -7.01 -12.59 14.36
N MET A 44 -8.22 -12.24 14.78
CA MET A 44 -8.59 -10.93 15.29
C MET A 44 -8.27 -9.77 14.32
N ASN A 45 -8.67 -9.90 13.04
CA ASN A 45 -8.58 -8.78 12.10
C ASN A 45 -9.35 -7.58 12.68
N GLN A 46 -8.64 -6.47 12.94
CA GLN A 46 -9.24 -5.26 13.53
C GLN A 46 -10.02 -4.50 12.46
N ILE A 47 -11.30 -4.22 12.73
CA ILE A 47 -12.23 -3.63 11.74
C ILE A 47 -12.67 -2.24 12.16
N VAL A 48 -13.30 -2.12 13.33
CA VAL A 48 -13.81 -0.84 13.85
C VAL A 48 -13.34 -0.63 15.28
N LYS A 49 -12.80 0.55 15.54
CA LYS A 49 -12.56 1.04 16.90
C LYS A 49 -13.66 2.00 17.29
N LEU A 50 -14.35 1.72 18.38
CA LEU A 50 -15.35 2.59 19.02
C LEU A 50 -14.72 3.25 20.24
N ASN A 51 -14.64 4.58 20.23
CA ASN A 51 -14.14 5.38 21.34
C ASN A 51 -15.33 5.92 22.15
N ILE A 52 -15.34 5.65 23.44
CA ILE A 52 -16.25 6.25 24.41
C ILE A 52 -15.46 7.24 25.27
N THR A 53 -15.79 8.52 25.16
CA THR A 53 -15.20 9.57 25.99
C THR A 53 -16.20 10.00 27.06
N SER A 54 -15.79 9.90 28.31
CA SER A 54 -16.59 10.24 29.48
C SER A 54 -16.21 11.64 29.97
N ASP A 55 -17.18 12.52 30.21
CA ASP A 55 -16.87 13.76 30.94
C ASP A 55 -16.49 13.44 32.39
N LYS A 56 -15.61 14.24 33.00
CA LYS A 56 -15.11 14.04 34.38
C LYS A 56 -16.21 14.01 35.47
N ASN A 57 -17.45 14.31 35.10
CA ASN A 57 -18.64 14.37 35.96
C ASN A 57 -19.63 13.21 35.73
N VAL A 58 -19.24 12.10 35.10
CA VAL A 58 -20.11 10.90 35.03
C VAL A 58 -20.42 10.42 36.44
N ASN A 59 -21.66 10.64 36.86
CA ASN A 59 -22.14 10.32 38.20
C ASN A 59 -22.23 8.79 38.33
N VAL A 60 -21.29 8.19 39.07
CA VAL A 60 -21.09 6.74 39.29
C VAL A 60 -22.29 6.04 39.97
N LYS A 61 -23.38 6.76 40.25
CA LYS A 61 -24.55 6.25 40.99
C LYS A 61 -25.71 5.73 40.12
N GLY A 62 -25.57 5.73 38.80
CA GLY A 62 -26.53 5.11 37.86
C GLY A 62 -25.86 3.99 37.06
N LYS A 63 -26.63 2.98 36.65
CA LYS A 63 -26.18 1.76 35.95
C LYS A 63 -25.66 2.03 34.52
N ASN A 64 -24.52 2.70 34.40
CA ASN A 64 -23.87 3.02 33.13
C ASN A 64 -23.00 1.86 32.65
N THR A 65 -23.61 0.68 32.53
CA THR A 65 -22.95 -0.52 32.04
C THR A 65 -23.43 -0.81 30.63
N VAL A 66 -22.48 -0.96 29.72
CA VAL A 66 -22.73 -1.43 28.35
C VAL A 66 -23.12 -2.91 28.43
N GLU A 67 -24.34 -3.21 28.01
CA GLU A 67 -24.92 -4.56 27.99
C GLU A 67 -24.70 -5.24 26.64
N SER A 68 -24.81 -4.48 25.54
CA SER A 68 -24.53 -5.01 24.21
C SER A 68 -24.17 -3.93 23.21
N ILE A 69 -23.50 -4.36 22.14
CA ILE A 69 -23.13 -3.53 21.01
C ILE A 69 -23.69 -4.18 19.76
N GLU A 70 -24.43 -3.41 18.97
CA GLU A 70 -24.98 -3.86 17.68
C GLU A 70 -24.01 -3.52 16.55
N VAL A 71 -23.66 -4.54 15.79
CA VAL A 71 -22.83 -4.48 14.59
C VAL A 71 -23.71 -4.75 13.38
N ASN A 72 -23.57 -3.94 12.34
CA ASN A 72 -24.28 -4.06 11.09
C ASN A 72 -23.28 -4.35 9.94
N PHE A 73 -23.48 -5.48 9.27
CA PHE A 73 -22.67 -5.95 8.15
C PHE A 73 -23.29 -5.71 6.76
N ASP A 74 -24.37 -4.94 6.67
CA ASP A 74 -25.03 -4.56 5.41
C ASP A 74 -24.00 -3.99 4.41
N GLY A 75 -24.06 -4.49 3.18
CA GLY A 75 -23.11 -4.21 2.11
C GLY A 75 -21.90 -5.15 2.03
N SER A 76 -21.75 -6.10 2.95
CA SER A 76 -20.76 -7.20 2.81
C SER A 76 -21.16 -8.17 1.68
N THR A 77 -20.18 -8.79 1.03
CA THR A 77 -20.44 -9.69 -0.11
C THR A 77 -20.99 -11.05 0.31
N ASP A 78 -20.35 -11.71 1.27
CA ASP A 78 -20.79 -13.01 1.81
C ASP A 78 -20.50 -13.09 3.31
N LEU A 79 -21.55 -13.04 4.14
CA LEU A 79 -21.41 -13.12 5.60
C LEU A 79 -20.88 -14.47 6.07
N LYS A 80 -20.98 -15.53 5.25
CA LYS A 80 -20.45 -16.85 5.60
C LYS A 80 -18.93 -16.88 5.65
N ASP A 81 -18.25 -15.87 5.11
CA ASP A 81 -16.80 -15.78 5.19
C ASP A 81 -16.33 -15.30 6.56
N ILE A 82 -17.19 -14.63 7.33
CA ILE A 82 -16.91 -14.24 8.70
C ILE A 82 -17.23 -15.46 9.58
N LEU A 83 -16.22 -16.00 10.24
CA LEU A 83 -16.34 -17.16 11.12
C LEU A 83 -16.69 -16.77 12.54
N LYS A 84 -16.16 -15.62 12.97
CA LYS A 84 -16.26 -15.14 14.35
C LYS A 84 -16.25 -13.63 14.38
N VAL A 85 -17.10 -13.07 15.24
CA VAL A 85 -17.08 -11.66 15.61
C VAL A 85 -16.76 -11.58 17.08
N GLU A 86 -15.76 -10.78 17.43
CA GLU A 86 -15.42 -10.47 18.81
C GLU A 86 -15.37 -8.96 19.00
N ILE A 87 -15.79 -8.52 20.18
CA ILE A 87 -15.57 -7.15 20.62
C ILE A 87 -14.72 -7.23 21.87
N TYR A 88 -13.62 -6.50 21.85
CA TYR A 88 -12.73 -6.32 22.99
C TYR A 88 -12.85 -4.90 23.53
N THR A 89 -12.48 -4.70 24.80
CA THR A 89 -12.44 -3.40 25.47
C THR A 89 -11.08 -3.18 26.13
N THR A 90 -10.59 -1.95 26.10
CA THR A 90 -9.32 -1.54 26.74
C THR A 90 -9.40 -0.06 27.13
N ASP A 91 -8.63 0.36 28.14
CA ASP A 91 -8.44 1.77 28.50
C ASP A 91 -7.28 2.43 27.73
N SER A 92 -6.62 1.67 26.84
CA SER A 92 -5.63 2.19 25.91
C SER A 92 -6.25 2.65 24.59
N SER A 93 -5.72 3.74 24.04
CA SER A 93 -6.05 4.19 22.69
C SER A 93 -5.56 3.25 21.58
N THR A 94 -4.71 2.28 21.90
CA THR A 94 -4.23 1.20 21.02
C THR A 94 -4.82 -0.14 21.46
N PHE A 95 -4.71 -1.18 20.62
CA PHE A 95 -5.18 -2.53 20.94
C PHE A 95 -4.20 -3.25 21.88
N GLU A 96 -4.02 -2.70 23.08
CA GLU A 96 -3.10 -3.20 24.10
C GLU A 96 -3.85 -3.76 25.30
N ASN A 97 -3.43 -4.94 25.75
CA ASN A 97 -4.05 -5.71 26.84
C ASN A 97 -5.59 -5.75 26.79
N PRO A 98 -6.18 -6.08 25.61
CA PRO A 98 -7.62 -6.06 25.45
C PRO A 98 -8.30 -7.13 26.33
N VAL A 99 -9.47 -6.79 26.87
CA VAL A 99 -10.36 -7.73 27.58
C VAL A 99 -11.55 -8.04 26.68
N LEU A 100 -11.91 -9.32 26.54
CA LEU A 100 -13.07 -9.70 25.74
C LEU A 100 -14.34 -9.11 26.37
N PHE A 101 -15.07 -8.28 25.59
CA PHE A 101 -16.39 -7.80 25.97
C PHE A 101 -17.46 -8.83 25.63
N GLY A 102 -17.42 -9.39 24.42
CA GLY A 102 -18.38 -10.38 23.95
C GLY A 102 -17.99 -10.97 22.59
N SER A 103 -18.63 -12.08 22.21
CA SER A 103 -18.37 -12.76 20.95
C SER A 103 -19.63 -13.40 20.35
N SER A 104 -19.58 -13.69 19.05
CA SER A 104 -20.59 -14.49 18.34
C SER A 104 -19.96 -15.26 17.18
N ASN A 105 -20.42 -16.51 17.00
CA ASN A 105 -20.13 -17.33 15.82
C ASN A 105 -21.35 -17.41 14.88
N GLU A 106 -22.52 -16.91 15.31
CA GLU A 106 -23.71 -16.80 14.46
C GLU A 106 -23.71 -15.43 13.79
N ILE A 107 -23.17 -15.37 12.57
CA ILE A 107 -23.06 -14.11 11.83
C ILE A 107 -24.37 -13.80 11.11
N LYS A 108 -24.89 -12.61 11.35
CA LYS A 108 -26.13 -12.06 10.77
C LYS A 108 -25.85 -10.63 10.32
N GLU A 109 -26.63 -10.12 9.37
CA GLU A 109 -26.48 -8.74 8.89
C GLU A 109 -26.57 -7.73 10.03
N GLN A 110 -27.54 -7.91 10.94
CA GLN A 110 -27.59 -7.21 12.21
C GLN A 110 -27.25 -8.18 13.33
N LEU A 111 -26.17 -7.92 14.04
CA LEU A 111 -25.62 -8.78 15.08
C LEU A 111 -25.49 -8.01 16.39
N GLU A 112 -26.18 -8.49 17.42
CA GLU A 112 -26.01 -7.99 18.78
C GLU A 112 -24.95 -8.82 19.51
N VAL A 113 -23.85 -8.18 19.91
CA VAL A 113 -22.79 -8.80 20.72
C VAL A 113 -23.00 -8.38 22.17
N LYS A 114 -23.33 -9.35 23.03
CA LYS A 114 -23.59 -9.12 24.46
C LYS A 114 -22.31 -9.15 25.28
N GLY A 115 -22.24 -8.30 26.28
CA GLY A 115 -21.12 -8.22 27.20
C GLY A 115 -21.51 -7.50 28.49
N ASN A 116 -20.50 -7.14 29.28
CA ASN A 116 -20.72 -6.40 30.52
C ASN A 116 -19.50 -5.51 30.79
N GLN A 117 -19.60 -4.24 30.39
CA GLN A 117 -18.54 -3.26 30.63
C GLN A 117 -19.10 -1.99 31.27
N THR A 118 -18.75 -1.78 32.52
CA THR A 118 -19.09 -0.55 33.24
C THR A 118 -18.26 0.61 32.72
N LEU A 119 -18.93 1.71 32.36
CA LEU A 119 -18.27 2.95 31.98
C LEU A 119 -17.61 3.59 33.20
N THR A 120 -16.42 4.15 32.99
CA THR A 120 -15.66 4.86 34.04
C THR A 120 -15.48 6.32 33.67
N SER A 121 -14.84 7.11 34.53
CA SER A 121 -14.44 8.48 34.21
C SER A 121 -13.25 8.56 33.24
N LYS A 122 -12.61 7.43 32.93
CA LYS A 122 -11.60 7.33 31.87
C LYS A 122 -12.27 7.00 30.54
N ASP A 123 -11.59 7.37 29.46
CA ASP A 123 -11.95 6.94 28.12
C ASP A 123 -11.88 5.40 28.03
N LEU A 124 -12.83 4.83 27.29
CA LEU A 124 -12.87 3.41 26.98
C LEU A 124 -12.85 3.22 25.46
N HIS A 125 -12.16 2.18 25.02
CA HIS A 125 -12.04 1.84 23.62
C HIS A 125 -12.53 0.41 23.39
N PHE A 126 -13.54 0.26 22.55
CA PHE A 126 -14.00 -1.03 22.07
C PHE A 126 -13.43 -1.29 20.68
N TRP A 127 -13.06 -2.53 20.41
CA TRP A 127 -12.46 -2.95 19.15
C TRP A 127 -13.25 -4.13 18.61
N LEU A 128 -13.91 -3.90 17.48
CA LEU A 128 -14.55 -4.94 16.69
C LEU A 128 -13.46 -5.66 15.90
N THR A 129 -13.33 -6.96 16.15
CA THR A 129 -12.43 -7.86 15.45
C THR A 129 -13.23 -8.97 14.79
N ILE A 130 -12.73 -9.47 13.65
CA ILE A 130 -13.30 -10.64 12.98
C ILE A 130 -12.23 -11.67 12.65
N ASP A 131 -12.64 -12.94 12.73
CA ASP A 131 -11.91 -14.03 12.08
C ASP A 131 -12.68 -14.39 10.81
N VAL A 132 -11.96 -14.60 9.71
CA VAL A 132 -12.55 -15.00 8.44
C VAL A 132 -12.02 -16.36 8.02
N LYS A 133 -12.64 -16.98 7.01
CA LYS A 133 -12.10 -18.20 6.41
C LYS A 133 -10.67 -17.97 5.89
N ASP A 134 -9.81 -18.96 6.08
CA ASP A 134 -8.46 -19.02 5.51
C ASP A 134 -8.47 -18.72 3.99
N GLU A 135 -9.44 -19.32 3.27
CA GLU A 135 -9.62 -19.16 1.82
C GLU A 135 -10.70 -18.12 1.46
N ILE A 136 -10.74 -16.98 2.16
CA ILE A 136 -11.64 -15.88 1.78
C ILE A 136 -11.36 -15.42 0.34
N LYS A 137 -12.42 -15.24 -0.45
CA LYS A 137 -12.28 -14.77 -1.83
C LYS A 137 -11.74 -13.35 -1.85
N LEU A 138 -10.67 -13.09 -2.59
CA LEU A 138 -10.04 -11.77 -2.64
C LEU A 138 -10.97 -10.66 -3.15
N THR A 139 -11.97 -11.00 -3.96
CA THR A 139 -12.98 -10.06 -4.46
C THR A 139 -14.07 -9.72 -3.43
N ASN A 140 -14.15 -10.45 -2.33
CA ASN A 140 -15.17 -10.22 -1.31
C ASN A 140 -14.85 -8.97 -0.48
N LYS A 141 -15.93 -8.26 -0.18
CA LYS A 141 -15.94 -7.01 0.58
C LYS A 141 -16.58 -7.26 1.93
N ILE A 142 -16.00 -6.67 2.97
CA ILE A 142 -16.53 -6.71 4.33
C ILE A 142 -16.84 -5.26 4.73
N LYS A 143 -18.12 -4.97 4.92
CA LYS A 143 -18.60 -3.71 5.47
C LYS A 143 -19.10 -3.99 6.88
N ALA A 144 -18.65 -3.21 7.85
CA ALA A 144 -19.05 -3.39 9.25
C ALA A 144 -19.16 -2.04 9.95
N ASN A 145 -20.33 -1.76 10.51
CA ASN A 145 -20.63 -0.53 11.20
C ASN A 145 -21.10 -0.85 12.61
N ILE A 146 -20.69 -0.06 13.61
CA ILE A 146 -21.32 -0.13 14.93
C ILE A 146 -22.53 0.82 14.86
N SER A 147 -23.74 0.30 15.05
CA SER A 147 -24.98 1.06 14.89
C SER A 147 -25.45 1.67 16.21
N LYS A 148 -25.46 0.89 17.29
CA LYS A 148 -25.89 1.33 18.63
C LYS A 148 -25.24 0.54 19.76
N ILE A 149 -25.26 1.13 20.95
CA ILE A 149 -24.90 0.54 22.23
C ILE A 149 -26.16 0.48 23.09
N ASN A 150 -26.45 -0.68 23.67
CA ASN A 150 -27.53 -0.84 24.65
C ASN A 150 -26.96 -0.87 26.07
N MET A 151 -27.59 -0.13 26.97
CA MET A 151 -27.17 0.02 28.36
C MET A 151 -28.09 -0.78 29.29
N THR A 152 -27.58 -1.23 30.44
CA THR A 152 -28.35 -2.01 31.42
C THR A 152 -29.52 -1.27 32.09
N ASP A 153 -29.61 0.05 31.92
CA ASP A 153 -30.73 0.87 32.37
C ASP A 153 -31.85 1.03 31.32
N GLY A 154 -31.68 0.40 30.15
CA GLY A 154 -32.60 0.47 29.02
C GLY A 154 -32.33 1.63 28.06
N SER A 155 -31.35 2.50 28.33
CA SER A 155 -30.95 3.55 27.40
C SER A 155 -30.20 3.00 26.18
N ILE A 156 -30.34 3.68 25.05
CA ILE A 156 -29.73 3.31 23.76
C ILE A 156 -28.92 4.48 23.24
N LYS A 157 -27.64 4.24 22.93
CA LYS A 157 -26.77 5.22 22.27
C LYS A 157 -26.57 4.85 20.81
N HIS A 158 -27.06 5.68 19.89
CA HIS A 158 -26.74 5.55 18.47
C HIS A 158 -25.33 6.07 18.17
N ILE A 159 -24.58 5.32 17.34
CA ILE A 159 -23.18 5.62 17.06
C ILE A 159 -23.03 6.40 15.76
N LYS A 160 -22.26 7.50 15.87
CA LYS A 160 -21.83 8.27 14.71
C LYS A 160 -20.57 7.64 14.12
N ASN A 161 -20.72 7.03 12.96
CA ASN A 161 -19.63 6.44 12.19
C ASN A 161 -18.86 7.52 11.41
N SER A 162 -17.53 7.49 11.47
CA SER A 162 -16.67 8.48 10.79
C SER A 162 -16.59 8.28 9.27
N ASP A 163 -16.72 7.05 8.80
CA ASP A 163 -16.65 6.64 7.40
C ASP A 163 -17.60 5.45 7.15
N PRO A 164 -18.94 5.66 7.25
CA PRO A 164 -19.94 4.58 7.22
C PRO A 164 -19.98 3.78 5.91
N ASP A 165 -19.29 4.25 4.87
CA ASP A 165 -19.18 3.60 3.56
C ASP A 165 -17.82 2.93 3.32
N TYR A 166 -16.93 2.94 4.32
CA TYR A 166 -15.67 2.22 4.22
C TYR A 166 -15.90 0.72 4.07
N ILE A 167 -15.10 0.12 3.19
CA ILE A 167 -15.15 -1.30 2.86
C ILE A 167 -13.78 -1.88 3.15
N HIS A 168 -13.74 -2.87 4.05
CA HIS A 168 -12.58 -3.72 4.25
C HIS A 168 -12.50 -4.72 3.10
N ARG A 169 -11.28 -4.95 2.62
CA ARG A 169 -11.00 -5.85 1.50
C ARG A 169 -10.18 -7.01 2.00
N ALA A 170 -10.44 -8.19 1.46
CA ALA A 170 -9.56 -9.33 1.67
C ALA A 170 -8.15 -9.03 1.12
N GLY A 171 -7.15 -9.66 1.71
CA GLY A 171 -5.77 -9.66 1.24
C GLY A 171 -5.10 -10.97 1.55
N ILE A 172 -3.98 -11.22 0.88
CA ILE A 172 -3.10 -12.37 1.14
C ILE A 172 -1.70 -11.85 1.43
N ALA A 173 -1.06 -12.40 2.46
CA ALA A 173 0.38 -12.26 2.59
C ALA A 173 1.05 -13.26 1.64
N VAL A 174 1.50 -12.76 0.48
CA VAL A 174 2.23 -13.58 -0.49
C VAL A 174 3.49 -14.12 0.16
N ARG A 175 4.21 -13.27 0.90
CA ARG A 175 5.33 -13.63 1.80
C ARG A 175 5.12 -12.93 3.14
N ARG A 176 5.35 -13.64 4.24
CA ARG A 176 5.47 -13.05 5.58
C ARG A 176 6.93 -12.91 5.96
N LYS A 177 7.20 -11.95 6.84
CA LYS A 177 8.49 -11.85 7.50
C LYS A 177 8.86 -13.20 8.14
N PHE A 178 10.08 -13.69 7.91
CA PHE A 178 10.59 -14.98 8.38
C PHE A 178 10.06 -16.25 7.68
N ASP A 179 9.22 -16.12 6.64
CA ASP A 179 8.97 -17.25 5.75
C ASP A 179 10.29 -17.75 5.15
N ASP A 180 10.38 -19.06 4.91
CA ASP A 180 11.54 -19.70 4.27
C ASP A 180 12.92 -19.38 4.92
N ASN A 181 12.93 -19.01 6.21
CA ASN A 181 14.10 -18.50 6.95
C ASN A 181 14.72 -17.21 6.40
N VAL A 182 13.89 -16.33 5.82
CA VAL A 182 14.28 -15.05 5.25
C VAL A 182 13.86 -13.93 6.21
N ASP A 183 14.80 -13.11 6.70
CA ASP A 183 14.43 -12.03 7.63
C ASP A 183 13.42 -11.07 7.02
N THR A 184 13.57 -10.65 5.77
CA THR A 184 12.72 -9.62 5.17
C THR A 184 12.55 -9.83 3.67
N TYR A 185 11.33 -9.68 3.16
CA TYR A 185 11.05 -9.52 1.73
C TYR A 185 10.80 -8.05 1.38
N ARG A 186 11.36 -7.56 0.28
CA ARG A 186 11.21 -6.14 -0.14
C ARG A 186 11.09 -5.97 -1.65
N ILE A 187 10.78 -4.75 -2.08
CA ILE A 187 10.85 -4.29 -3.47
C ILE A 187 9.95 -5.09 -4.44
N PRO A 188 8.61 -4.94 -4.33
CA PRO A 188 7.67 -5.69 -5.16
C PRO A 188 7.69 -5.23 -6.62
N GLY A 189 7.73 -6.20 -7.53
CA GLY A 189 7.34 -6.08 -8.93
C GLY A 189 6.17 -7.02 -9.23
N LEU A 190 5.19 -6.56 -10.03
CA LEU A 190 4.01 -7.34 -10.36
C LEU A 190 3.59 -7.16 -11.83
N ALA A 191 3.46 -8.28 -12.55
CA ALA A 191 2.92 -8.30 -13.90
C ALA A 191 1.97 -9.47 -14.11
N THR A 192 1.03 -9.28 -15.04
CA THR A 192 0.13 -10.33 -15.53
C THR A 192 0.63 -10.79 -16.89
N SER A 193 0.88 -12.07 -17.08
CA SER A 193 1.31 -12.65 -18.35
C SER A 193 0.20 -12.58 -19.41
N ASN A 194 0.47 -13.04 -20.63
CA ASN A 194 -0.56 -13.14 -21.67
C ASN A 194 -1.60 -14.22 -21.35
N ASN A 195 -1.28 -15.17 -20.47
CA ASN A 195 -2.18 -16.26 -20.06
C ASN A 195 -3.03 -15.90 -18.82
N GLY A 196 -2.90 -14.68 -18.28
CA GLY A 196 -3.57 -14.27 -17.04
C GLY A 196 -2.79 -14.65 -15.76
N THR A 197 -1.64 -15.29 -15.90
CA THR A 197 -0.78 -15.67 -14.76
C THR A 197 -0.17 -14.43 -14.13
N LEU A 198 -0.26 -14.31 -12.80
CA LEU A 198 0.43 -13.27 -12.04
C LEU A 198 1.86 -13.70 -11.71
N ILE A 199 2.80 -12.81 -11.98
CA ILE A 199 4.23 -12.94 -11.68
C ILE A 199 4.60 -11.83 -10.71
N ALA A 200 4.85 -12.20 -9.46
CA ALA A 200 5.30 -11.33 -8.39
C ALA A 200 6.79 -11.55 -8.17
N VAL A 201 7.63 -10.53 -8.36
CA VAL A 201 9.07 -10.57 -8.06
C VAL A 201 9.41 -9.67 -6.87
N TYR A 202 10.44 -10.02 -6.12
CA TYR A 202 10.86 -9.29 -4.92
C TYR A 202 12.26 -9.68 -4.46
N ASP A 203 12.89 -8.82 -3.66
CA ASP A 203 14.10 -9.13 -2.91
C ASP A 203 13.80 -10.21 -1.86
N ILE A 204 14.68 -11.19 -1.76
CA ILE A 204 14.80 -12.13 -0.64
C ILE A 204 15.99 -11.67 0.22
N ARG A 205 15.74 -10.93 1.30
CA ARG A 205 16.82 -10.41 2.17
C ARG A 205 17.02 -11.33 3.37
N TYR A 206 17.91 -12.30 3.23
CA TYR A 206 18.04 -13.40 4.19
C TYR A 206 18.39 -12.94 5.61
N ASN A 207 19.40 -12.08 5.75
CA ASN A 207 19.98 -11.79 7.06
C ASN A 207 19.30 -10.65 7.82
N ARG A 208 18.80 -9.64 7.10
CA ARG A 208 18.18 -8.41 7.63
C ARG A 208 17.57 -7.58 6.53
N SER A 209 16.71 -6.61 6.88
CA SER A 209 16.07 -5.67 5.95
C SER A 209 16.98 -4.67 5.20
N LYS A 210 18.31 -4.76 5.33
CA LYS A 210 19.27 -3.81 4.73
C LYS A 210 19.24 -3.90 3.19
N ASP A 211 19.41 -2.78 2.51
CA ASP A 211 19.63 -2.76 1.05
C ASP A 211 20.98 -3.40 0.68
N LEU A 212 21.18 -3.70 -0.62
CA LEU A 212 22.47 -4.10 -1.17
C LEU A 212 23.58 -3.15 -0.67
N GLN A 213 24.78 -3.61 -0.34
CA GLN A 213 25.25 -4.99 -0.40
C GLN A 213 24.84 -5.84 0.84
N GLU A 214 24.36 -7.06 0.58
CA GLU A 214 23.95 -8.11 1.52
C GLU A 214 23.72 -9.44 0.76
N ASN A 215 23.41 -10.52 1.48
CA ASN A 215 22.88 -11.75 0.92
C ASN A 215 21.43 -11.49 0.51
N ILE A 216 21.25 -11.17 -0.77
CA ILE A 216 19.97 -10.84 -1.38
C ILE A 216 19.86 -11.56 -2.71
N ASP A 217 18.75 -12.27 -2.91
CA ASP A 217 18.39 -12.88 -4.19
C ASP A 217 17.09 -12.28 -4.72
N ILE A 218 16.78 -12.59 -5.99
CA ILE A 218 15.47 -12.29 -6.57
C ILE A 218 14.56 -13.51 -6.48
N GLY A 219 13.51 -13.36 -5.67
CA GLY A 219 12.43 -14.31 -5.54
C GLY A 219 11.30 -14.04 -6.52
N MET A 220 10.53 -15.08 -6.82
CA MET A 220 9.31 -15.01 -7.60
C MET A 220 8.21 -15.90 -6.99
N SER A 221 7.02 -15.33 -6.86
CA SER A 221 5.77 -16.05 -6.58
C SER A 221 4.86 -16.00 -7.81
N ARG A 222 4.29 -17.16 -8.18
CA ARG A 222 3.43 -17.34 -9.37
C ARG A 222 2.01 -17.69 -8.95
N SER A 223 1.01 -17.07 -9.57
CA SER A 223 -0.41 -17.41 -9.37
C SER A 223 -1.14 -17.54 -10.71
N THR A 224 -2.04 -18.53 -10.81
CA THR A 224 -2.84 -18.80 -12.02
C THR A 224 -4.35 -18.61 -11.81
N ASP A 225 -4.75 -18.11 -10.65
CA ASP A 225 -6.15 -17.96 -10.23
C ASP A 225 -6.47 -16.53 -9.77
N GLY A 226 -5.77 -15.53 -10.33
CA GLY A 226 -5.97 -14.11 -9.99
C GLY A 226 -5.35 -13.70 -8.65
N GLY A 227 -4.48 -14.54 -8.09
CA GLY A 227 -3.76 -14.29 -6.84
C GLY A 227 -4.44 -14.87 -5.61
N GLN A 228 -5.48 -15.70 -5.79
CA GLN A 228 -6.17 -16.39 -4.71
C GLN A 228 -5.28 -17.44 -4.03
N THR A 229 -4.43 -18.11 -4.82
CA THR A 229 -3.36 -18.98 -4.33
C THR A 229 -2.05 -18.66 -5.06
N TRP A 230 -0.93 -18.95 -4.40
CA TRP A 230 0.41 -18.72 -4.91
C TRP A 230 1.23 -20.01 -4.81
N GLU A 231 1.98 -20.33 -5.86
CA GLU A 231 2.94 -21.44 -5.85
C GLU A 231 4.06 -21.18 -4.83
N ALA A 232 4.81 -22.24 -4.49
CA ALA A 232 6.03 -22.09 -3.70
C ALA A 232 6.99 -21.10 -4.37
N MET A 233 7.67 -20.30 -3.55
CA MET A 233 8.63 -19.30 -4.02
C MET A 233 9.73 -19.96 -4.85
N LYS A 234 10.07 -19.32 -5.98
CA LYS A 234 11.21 -19.68 -6.83
C LYS A 234 12.28 -18.62 -6.71
N ILE A 235 13.54 -19.02 -6.65
CA ILE A 235 14.68 -18.11 -6.80
C ILE A 235 14.97 -18.02 -8.30
N ILE A 236 14.84 -16.82 -8.87
CA ILE A 236 14.96 -16.59 -10.32
C ILE A 236 16.28 -15.93 -10.70
N MET A 237 16.95 -15.27 -9.75
CA MET A 237 18.33 -14.83 -9.88
C MET A 237 19.03 -14.93 -8.53
N ASP A 238 20.14 -15.66 -8.51
CA ASP A 238 21.06 -15.85 -7.38
C ASP A 238 22.48 -15.95 -7.96
N MET A 239 23.38 -15.15 -7.41
CA MET A 239 24.78 -15.08 -7.87
C MET A 239 25.71 -15.93 -7.00
N GLY A 240 25.21 -16.50 -5.91
CA GLY A 240 25.88 -17.43 -5.02
C GLY A 240 27.24 -16.92 -4.54
N THR A 241 28.23 -17.82 -4.60
CA THR A 241 29.61 -17.52 -4.20
C THR A 241 30.50 -17.15 -5.39
N TYR A 242 29.96 -16.38 -6.34
CA TYR A 242 30.68 -15.97 -7.55
C TYR A 242 32.07 -15.40 -7.23
N ASN A 243 33.08 -15.83 -8.01
CA ASN A 243 34.50 -15.52 -7.81
C ASN A 243 35.05 -15.82 -6.39
N GLY A 244 34.43 -16.75 -5.66
CA GLY A 244 34.89 -17.19 -4.34
C GLY A 244 34.60 -16.21 -3.20
N LEU A 245 33.81 -15.16 -3.46
CA LEU A 245 33.29 -14.27 -2.41
C LEU A 245 32.02 -14.86 -1.79
N SER A 246 31.66 -14.38 -0.59
CA SER A 246 30.45 -14.82 0.08
C SER A 246 29.17 -14.37 -0.64
N GLU A 247 28.02 -15.00 -0.35
CA GLU A 247 26.71 -14.53 -0.84
C GLU A 247 26.41 -13.09 -0.39
N GLU A 248 26.87 -12.71 0.82
CA GLU A 248 26.81 -11.33 1.31
C GLU A 248 27.60 -10.33 0.46
N GLU A 249 28.45 -10.80 -0.43
CA GLU A 249 29.26 -10.01 -1.35
C GLU A 249 28.82 -10.20 -2.81
N ASN A 250 27.69 -10.85 -3.04
CA ASN A 250 27.15 -11.15 -4.36
C ASN A 250 25.65 -10.85 -4.47
N GLY A 251 25.09 -10.03 -3.59
CA GLY A 251 23.66 -9.73 -3.60
C GLY A 251 23.18 -9.16 -4.94
N ILE A 252 21.99 -9.61 -5.33
CA ILE A 252 21.22 -9.14 -6.47
C ILE A 252 19.82 -8.71 -6.02
N GLY A 253 19.41 -7.50 -6.35
CA GLY A 253 18.24 -6.86 -5.74
C GLY A 253 17.60 -5.77 -6.60
N ASP A 254 16.58 -5.15 -6.02
CA ASP A 254 15.76 -4.09 -6.59
C ASP A 254 15.02 -4.46 -7.89
N PRO A 255 14.25 -5.58 -7.96
CA PRO A 255 13.79 -6.11 -9.23
C PRO A 255 12.68 -5.31 -9.91
N ALA A 256 12.64 -5.42 -11.24
CA ALA A 256 11.50 -5.03 -12.07
C ALA A 256 11.09 -6.16 -13.01
N VAL A 257 9.78 -6.32 -13.26
CA VAL A 257 9.24 -7.35 -14.17
C VAL A 257 8.51 -6.75 -15.37
N LEU A 258 8.65 -7.37 -16.55
CA LEU A 258 8.00 -6.97 -17.79
C LEU A 258 7.50 -8.21 -18.52
N VAL A 259 6.40 -8.06 -19.25
CA VAL A 259 5.90 -9.10 -20.16
C VAL A 259 5.96 -8.54 -21.57
N ASP A 260 6.69 -9.22 -22.47
CA ASP A 260 6.62 -8.97 -23.91
C ASP A 260 5.23 -9.42 -24.41
N ARG A 261 4.37 -8.45 -24.71
CA ARG A 261 3.00 -8.74 -25.14
C ARG A 261 2.93 -9.40 -26.51
N LYS A 262 3.99 -9.34 -27.33
CA LYS A 262 4.04 -9.97 -28.66
C LYS A 262 4.41 -11.45 -28.60
N THR A 263 5.26 -11.85 -27.65
CA THR A 263 5.77 -13.25 -27.57
C THR A 263 5.26 -14.01 -26.35
N GLY A 264 4.88 -13.32 -25.28
CA GLY A 264 4.60 -13.93 -23.97
C GLY A 264 5.82 -14.10 -23.09
N THR A 265 7.04 -13.80 -23.58
CA THR A 265 8.27 -13.84 -22.79
C THR A 265 8.17 -12.88 -21.61
N ILE A 266 8.51 -13.37 -20.42
CA ILE A 266 8.59 -12.56 -19.19
C ILE A 266 10.05 -12.23 -18.95
N TRP A 267 10.35 -10.96 -18.69
CA TRP A 267 11.67 -10.45 -18.34
C TRP A 267 11.67 -9.96 -16.90
N ALA A 268 12.71 -10.31 -16.14
CA ALA A 268 13.02 -9.73 -14.84
C ALA A 268 14.37 -9.01 -14.93
N ALA A 269 14.43 -7.79 -14.43
CA ALA A 269 15.64 -6.99 -14.27
C ALA A 269 16.02 -6.91 -12.79
N ALA A 270 17.31 -6.74 -12.50
CA ALA A 270 17.82 -6.47 -11.16
C ALA A 270 19.24 -5.89 -11.20
N LEU A 271 19.68 -5.33 -10.08
CA LEU A 271 21.05 -4.89 -9.85
C LEU A 271 21.85 -5.94 -9.09
N TRP A 272 22.92 -6.46 -9.70
CA TRP A 272 23.92 -7.27 -8.99
C TRP A 272 25.08 -6.43 -8.50
N MET A 273 25.44 -6.56 -7.23
CA MET A 273 26.65 -5.96 -6.67
C MET A 273 27.65 -7.06 -6.29
N HIS A 274 28.89 -6.95 -6.76
CA HIS A 274 29.98 -7.88 -6.45
C HIS A 274 31.02 -7.22 -5.51
N GLY A 275 31.41 -7.93 -4.44
CA GLY A 275 32.29 -7.44 -3.39
C GLY A 275 31.64 -6.38 -2.51
N LYS A 276 32.42 -5.34 -2.15
CA LYS A 276 31.96 -4.14 -1.40
C LYS A 276 31.28 -4.45 -0.05
N LYS A 277 31.70 -5.53 0.64
CA LYS A 277 31.16 -5.91 1.94
C LYS A 277 31.02 -4.73 2.89
N GLY A 278 29.84 -4.57 3.48
CA GLY A 278 29.55 -3.51 4.44
C GLY A 278 29.20 -2.14 3.84
N GLN A 279 29.33 -1.96 2.52
CA GLN A 279 28.92 -0.72 1.83
C GLN A 279 27.55 -0.93 1.17
N SER A 280 26.70 0.11 1.10
CA SER A 280 25.51 0.00 0.28
C SER A 280 25.87 0.13 -1.21
N ALA A 281 25.13 -0.47 -2.13
CA ALA A 281 25.33 -0.29 -3.57
C ALA A 281 25.24 1.19 -3.96
N TRP A 282 24.34 1.93 -3.30
CA TRP A 282 24.19 3.38 -3.48
C TRP A 282 25.46 4.17 -3.16
N ALA A 283 26.27 3.73 -2.19
CA ALA A 283 27.47 4.42 -1.74
C ALA A 283 28.78 3.80 -2.28
N GLY A 284 28.81 2.48 -2.46
CA GLY A 284 30.01 1.70 -2.78
C GLY A 284 30.21 1.37 -4.25
N SER A 285 29.20 1.61 -5.11
CA SER A 285 29.36 1.51 -6.56
C SER A 285 30.12 2.73 -7.09
N GLU A 286 31.08 2.48 -7.98
CA GLU A 286 32.01 3.47 -8.53
C GLU A 286 31.90 3.56 -10.07
N ALA A 287 32.55 4.58 -10.65
CA ALA A 287 32.73 4.68 -12.09
C ALA A 287 33.54 3.50 -12.66
N GLY A 288 33.28 3.16 -13.92
CA GLY A 288 33.84 2.00 -14.63
C GLY A 288 32.76 1.02 -15.11
N MET A 289 33.20 -0.15 -15.56
CA MET A 289 32.31 -1.17 -16.15
C MET A 289 32.48 -2.56 -15.53
N SER A 290 33.62 -2.82 -14.88
CA SER A 290 33.89 -4.16 -14.33
C SER A 290 33.09 -4.43 -13.07
N ILE A 291 32.83 -5.70 -12.80
CA ILE A 291 32.01 -6.17 -11.68
C ILE A 291 32.57 -5.75 -10.32
N GLU A 292 33.89 -5.60 -10.19
CA GLU A 292 34.56 -5.20 -8.94
C GLU A 292 34.42 -3.70 -8.63
N LYS A 293 34.06 -2.90 -9.64
CA LYS A 293 33.94 -1.44 -9.54
C LYS A 293 32.50 -0.99 -9.38
N THR A 294 31.61 -1.51 -10.21
CA THR A 294 30.26 -0.94 -10.37
C THR A 294 29.20 -2.03 -10.38
N GLY A 295 28.00 -1.69 -9.91
CA GLY A 295 26.84 -2.58 -9.99
C GLY A 295 26.52 -2.97 -11.42
N GLN A 296 26.06 -4.20 -11.62
CA GLN A 296 25.78 -4.79 -12.91
C GLN A 296 24.28 -4.88 -13.14
N PHE A 297 23.81 -4.39 -14.28
CA PHE A 297 22.42 -4.51 -14.71
C PHE A 297 22.21 -5.91 -15.30
N MET A 298 21.44 -6.72 -14.59
CA MET A 298 21.18 -8.11 -14.94
C MET A 298 19.74 -8.29 -15.42
N LEU A 299 19.55 -9.22 -16.36
CA LEU A 299 18.25 -9.69 -16.80
C LEU A 299 18.14 -11.21 -16.60
N ALA A 300 16.93 -11.71 -16.39
CA ALA A 300 16.57 -13.11 -16.60
C ALA A 300 15.26 -13.18 -17.40
N LYS A 301 15.05 -14.25 -18.16
CA LYS A 301 13.80 -14.41 -18.93
C LYS A 301 13.16 -15.78 -18.75
N SER A 302 11.85 -15.81 -18.91
CA SER A 302 11.03 -17.02 -18.96
C SER A 302 10.20 -17.02 -20.24
N ASP A 303 10.30 -18.10 -21.02
CA ASP A 303 9.54 -18.34 -22.24
C ASP A 303 8.38 -19.34 -22.01
N ASP A 304 8.17 -19.77 -20.77
CA ASP A 304 7.20 -20.78 -20.36
C ASP A 304 6.28 -20.29 -19.22
N ASP A 305 5.90 -19.01 -19.29
CA ASP A 305 4.91 -18.39 -18.39
C ASP A 305 5.34 -18.38 -16.90
N GLY A 306 6.64 -18.20 -16.66
CA GLY A 306 7.23 -18.10 -15.32
C GLY A 306 7.51 -19.46 -14.68
N LEU A 307 7.47 -20.56 -15.43
CA LEU A 307 7.76 -21.89 -14.89
C LEU A 307 9.25 -22.10 -14.67
N THR A 308 10.07 -21.77 -15.66
CA THR A 308 11.54 -21.80 -15.63
C THR A 308 12.13 -20.47 -16.08
N TRP A 309 13.36 -20.20 -15.66
CA TRP A 309 14.07 -18.95 -15.96
C TRP A 309 15.46 -19.25 -16.50
N SER A 310 15.94 -18.39 -17.40
CA SER A 310 17.29 -18.44 -17.92
C SER A 310 18.34 -18.13 -16.85
N ASP A 311 19.60 -18.48 -17.11
CA ASP A 311 20.72 -17.89 -16.38
C ASP A 311 20.72 -16.35 -16.51
N PRO A 312 21.29 -15.61 -15.54
CA PRO A 312 21.39 -14.16 -15.61
C PRO A 312 22.19 -13.65 -16.83
N ILE A 313 21.63 -12.65 -17.51
CA ILE A 313 22.16 -12.00 -18.70
C ILE A 313 22.64 -10.60 -18.30
N ASN A 314 23.96 -10.35 -18.37
CA ASN A 314 24.52 -9.05 -18.05
C ASN A 314 24.45 -8.11 -19.26
N ILE A 315 23.66 -7.03 -19.16
CA ILE A 315 23.52 -6.03 -20.22
C ILE A 315 24.21 -4.70 -19.91
N THR A 316 24.99 -4.62 -18.82
CA THR A 316 25.67 -3.39 -18.37
C THR A 316 26.45 -2.71 -19.50
N SER A 317 27.19 -3.50 -20.28
CA SER A 317 28.00 -3.01 -21.41
C SER A 317 27.20 -2.37 -22.54
N GLN A 318 25.89 -2.62 -22.63
CA GLN A 318 25.03 -2.07 -23.67
C GLN A 318 24.49 -0.66 -23.31
N ILE A 319 24.35 -0.37 -22.02
CA ILE A 319 23.50 0.73 -21.54
C ILE A 319 24.19 1.68 -20.55
N LYS A 320 25.25 1.24 -19.86
CA LYS A 320 25.89 2.04 -18.82
C LYS A 320 27.02 2.91 -19.41
N ASP A 321 26.99 4.20 -19.09
CA ASP A 321 28.14 5.08 -19.29
C ASP A 321 29.27 4.75 -18.27
N PRO A 322 30.52 4.55 -18.70
CA PRO A 322 31.65 4.33 -17.80
C PRO A 322 31.87 5.44 -16.76
N GLU A 323 31.46 6.68 -17.02
CA GLU A 323 31.59 7.79 -16.07
C GLU A 323 30.53 7.76 -14.95
N TRP A 324 29.43 7.01 -15.13
CA TRP A 324 28.40 6.88 -14.11
C TRP A 324 28.88 6.01 -12.96
N ASN A 325 28.61 6.45 -11.73
CA ASN A 325 28.97 5.72 -10.51
C ASN A 325 28.10 4.49 -10.29
N LEU A 326 26.85 4.51 -10.76
CA LEU A 326 25.90 3.41 -10.60
C LEU A 326 24.84 3.50 -11.71
N PHE A 327 24.40 2.34 -12.23
CA PHE A 327 23.26 2.23 -13.11
C PHE A 327 22.43 1.01 -12.74
N LEU A 328 21.12 1.20 -12.55
CA LEU A 328 20.18 0.16 -12.16
C LEU A 328 18.79 0.45 -12.73
N ASP A 329 17.90 -0.51 -12.63
CA ASP A 329 16.50 -0.36 -13.02
C ASP A 329 15.70 0.53 -12.05
N GLY A 330 14.51 0.90 -12.48
CA GLY A 330 13.47 1.45 -11.62
C GLY A 330 12.61 0.29 -11.11
N PRO A 331 12.69 -0.08 -9.82
CA PRO A 331 12.03 -1.27 -9.30
C PRO A 331 10.52 -1.23 -9.52
N GLY A 332 9.91 -2.40 -9.68
CA GLY A 332 8.49 -2.55 -9.95
C GLY A 332 8.22 -3.27 -11.27
N LYS A 333 7.78 -2.55 -12.31
CA LYS A 333 7.52 -3.15 -13.62
C LYS A 333 7.91 -2.29 -14.81
N GLY A 334 8.12 -2.95 -15.94
CA GLY A 334 8.22 -2.35 -17.27
C GLY A 334 6.93 -2.52 -18.09
N ILE A 335 6.99 -2.07 -19.35
CA ILE A 335 5.88 -2.14 -20.31
C ILE A 335 6.31 -2.69 -21.67
N THR A 336 5.36 -3.26 -22.40
CA THR A 336 5.46 -3.40 -23.85
C THR A 336 4.60 -2.30 -24.47
N MET A 337 5.21 -1.45 -25.29
CA MET A 337 4.49 -0.45 -26.07
C MET A 337 3.61 -1.08 -27.15
N LYS A 338 2.66 -0.32 -27.69
CA LYS A 338 1.76 -0.77 -28.78
C LYS A 338 2.52 -1.31 -30.00
N ASP A 339 3.62 -0.67 -30.37
CA ASP A 339 4.51 -1.08 -31.47
C ASP A 339 5.36 -2.33 -31.14
N GLY A 340 5.32 -2.78 -29.88
CA GLY A 340 6.05 -3.92 -29.36
C GLY A 340 7.42 -3.57 -28.77
N THR A 341 7.82 -2.30 -28.70
CA THR A 341 9.06 -1.90 -28.00
C THR A 341 8.94 -2.24 -26.52
N LEU A 342 9.96 -2.88 -25.95
CA LEU A 342 10.04 -3.19 -24.52
C LEU A 342 10.68 -2.02 -23.80
N VAL A 343 10.14 -1.59 -22.65
CA VAL A 343 10.66 -0.44 -21.92
C VAL A 343 10.66 -0.73 -20.42
N PHE A 344 11.81 -0.57 -19.78
CA PHE A 344 11.93 -0.47 -18.33
C PHE A 344 12.25 0.98 -17.94
N ALA A 345 11.73 1.42 -16.81
CA ALA A 345 12.32 2.58 -16.13
C ALA A 345 13.71 2.20 -15.60
N ALA A 346 14.62 3.16 -15.55
CA ALA A 346 15.97 2.99 -15.05
C ALA A 346 16.45 4.25 -14.34
N GLN A 347 17.61 4.19 -13.70
CA GLN A 347 18.21 5.32 -13.01
C GLN A 347 19.74 5.19 -12.99
N TYR A 348 20.44 6.32 -13.12
CA TYR A 348 21.89 6.40 -12.99
C TYR A 348 22.31 7.44 -11.96
N LYS A 349 23.49 7.24 -11.36
CA LYS A 349 24.24 8.30 -10.68
C LYS A 349 25.35 8.77 -11.61
N ASP A 350 25.32 10.05 -11.98
CA ASP A 350 26.33 10.63 -12.87
C ASP A 350 27.72 10.71 -12.20
N HIS A 351 28.70 11.29 -12.90
CA HIS A 351 30.08 11.44 -12.39
C HIS A 351 30.17 12.28 -11.11
N ASN A 352 29.19 13.16 -10.85
CA ASN A 352 29.07 13.94 -9.62
C ASN A 352 28.25 13.23 -8.53
N ALA A 353 27.90 11.96 -8.76
CA ALA A 353 27.03 11.16 -7.91
C ALA A 353 25.60 11.73 -7.77
N ILE A 354 25.16 12.59 -8.71
CA ILE A 354 23.79 13.10 -8.76
C ILE A 354 22.93 12.07 -9.48
N PRO A 355 21.81 11.63 -8.89
CA PRO A 355 20.97 10.63 -9.52
C PRO A 355 19.99 11.25 -10.53
N HIS A 356 19.69 10.50 -11.58
CA HIS A 356 18.72 10.83 -12.61
C HIS A 356 17.89 9.59 -12.95
N SER A 357 16.57 9.73 -12.98
CA SER A 357 15.70 8.73 -13.60
C SER A 357 15.76 8.82 -15.13
N THR A 358 15.64 7.68 -15.79
CA THR A 358 15.62 7.52 -17.24
C THR A 358 14.81 6.27 -17.63
N ILE A 359 14.92 5.82 -18.87
CA ILE A 359 14.38 4.55 -19.37
C ILE A 359 15.47 3.78 -20.11
N ILE A 360 15.32 2.46 -20.14
CA ILE A 360 15.97 1.61 -21.13
C ILE A 360 14.92 0.97 -22.02
N TYR A 361 15.26 0.71 -23.28
CA TYR A 361 14.34 0.12 -24.24
C TYR A 361 15.01 -0.87 -25.19
N SER A 362 14.22 -1.82 -25.67
CA SER A 362 14.62 -2.79 -26.70
C SER A 362 13.57 -2.84 -27.81
N LYS A 363 14.04 -2.82 -29.07
CA LYS A 363 13.21 -2.93 -30.28
C LYS A 363 13.28 -4.32 -30.93
N ASP A 364 14.12 -5.20 -30.40
CA ASP A 364 14.44 -6.53 -30.93
C ASP A 364 14.17 -7.64 -29.91
N ARG A 365 13.10 -7.48 -29.12
CA ARG A 365 12.60 -8.50 -28.17
C ARG A 365 13.53 -8.78 -26.98
N GLY A 366 14.34 -7.81 -26.60
CA GLY A 366 15.22 -7.89 -25.42
C GLY A 366 16.65 -8.36 -25.72
N GLU A 367 17.01 -8.54 -26.99
CA GLU A 367 18.36 -8.95 -27.40
C GLU A 367 19.36 -7.78 -27.26
N THR A 368 18.98 -6.58 -27.69
CA THR A 368 19.77 -5.36 -27.46
C THR A 368 18.95 -4.27 -26.78
N TRP A 369 19.61 -3.55 -25.88
CA TRP A 369 19.03 -2.48 -25.08
C TRP A 369 19.76 -1.17 -25.33
N LYS A 370 18.99 -0.08 -25.27
CA LYS A 370 19.48 1.29 -25.34
C LYS A 370 18.96 2.09 -24.17
N VAL A 371 19.67 3.16 -23.81
CA VAL A 371 19.33 4.04 -22.69
C VAL A 371 18.93 5.43 -23.18
N GLY A 372 17.97 6.06 -22.51
CA GLY A 372 17.64 7.48 -22.71
C GLY A 372 18.58 8.42 -21.95
N THR A 373 18.42 9.72 -22.16
CA THR A 373 19.03 10.74 -21.30
C THR A 373 18.31 10.82 -19.94
N GLY A 374 18.93 11.45 -18.95
CA GLY A 374 18.28 11.71 -17.66
C GLY A 374 17.13 12.70 -17.80
N ALA A 375 15.93 12.29 -17.37
CA ALA A 375 14.74 13.13 -17.44
C ALA A 375 14.82 14.34 -16.52
N LYS A 376 15.39 14.16 -15.32
CA LYS A 376 15.58 15.21 -14.32
C LYS A 376 16.64 14.81 -13.29
N SER A 377 17.49 15.75 -12.87
CA SER A 377 18.42 15.53 -11.76
C SER A 377 17.71 15.36 -10.41
N GLU A 378 18.39 14.74 -9.44
CA GLU A 378 17.88 14.48 -8.09
C GLU A 378 16.59 13.64 -8.10
N THR A 379 16.48 12.74 -9.08
CA THR A 379 15.41 11.74 -9.17
C THR A 379 16.01 10.34 -9.20
N THR A 380 15.27 9.36 -8.69
CA THR A 380 15.75 7.98 -8.51
C THR A 380 14.78 6.96 -9.13
N GLU A 381 13.99 6.27 -8.32
CA GLU A 381 13.06 5.23 -8.73
C GLU A 381 11.91 5.81 -9.55
N ALA A 382 11.60 5.16 -10.67
CA ALA A 382 10.55 5.63 -11.56
C ALA A 382 9.74 4.47 -12.15
N GLN A 383 8.58 4.81 -12.69
CA GLN A 383 7.72 3.90 -13.45
C GLN A 383 7.27 4.59 -14.72
N VAL A 384 7.12 3.80 -15.79
CA VAL A 384 6.86 4.30 -17.14
C VAL A 384 5.54 3.75 -17.69
N VAL A 385 4.78 4.59 -18.39
CA VAL A 385 3.57 4.20 -19.12
C VAL A 385 3.55 4.82 -20.51
N GLU A 386 2.86 4.17 -21.44
CA GLU A 386 2.54 4.74 -22.75
C GLU A 386 1.19 5.48 -22.68
N LEU A 387 1.17 6.74 -23.11
CA LEU A 387 -0.03 7.57 -23.17
C LEU A 387 -0.80 7.31 -24.47
N SER A 388 -2.04 7.82 -24.56
CA SER A 388 -2.87 7.64 -25.76
C SER A 388 -2.24 8.15 -27.06
N ASP A 389 -1.39 9.18 -26.99
CA ASP A 389 -0.69 9.76 -28.15
C ASP A 389 0.60 9.02 -28.54
N GLY A 390 0.92 7.90 -27.86
CA GLY A 390 2.13 7.09 -28.09
C GLY A 390 3.39 7.63 -27.42
N SER A 391 3.30 8.77 -26.72
CA SER A 391 4.41 9.26 -25.89
C SER A 391 4.56 8.42 -24.61
N LEU A 392 5.77 8.39 -24.06
CA LEU A 392 6.05 7.75 -22.78
C LEU A 392 6.01 8.78 -21.66
N MET A 393 5.29 8.49 -20.59
CA MET A 393 5.32 9.25 -19.34
C MET A 393 6.18 8.51 -18.32
N LEU A 394 7.12 9.23 -17.71
CA LEU A 394 7.96 8.75 -16.61
C LEU A 394 7.57 9.47 -15.31
N ASN A 395 7.15 8.70 -14.30
CA ASN A 395 6.76 9.20 -12.97
C ASN A 395 7.82 8.82 -11.94
N MET A 396 8.48 9.83 -11.37
CA MET A 396 9.77 9.71 -10.70
C MET A 396 9.69 10.13 -9.23
N ARG A 397 10.36 9.35 -8.37
CA ARG A 397 10.71 9.72 -7.00
C ARG A 397 11.66 10.90 -7.04
N ASP A 398 11.38 11.94 -6.26
CA ASP A 398 12.18 13.17 -6.26
C ASP A 398 12.79 13.41 -4.86
N ASN A 399 14.13 13.42 -4.79
CA ASN A 399 14.88 13.64 -3.54
C ASN A 399 14.59 15.00 -2.91
N ARG A 400 14.08 15.96 -3.68
CA ARG A 400 13.66 17.27 -3.19
C ARG A 400 12.50 17.21 -2.20
N ASN A 401 11.74 16.11 -2.19
CA ASN A 401 10.70 15.85 -1.18
C ASN A 401 11.24 15.47 0.19
N ALA A 402 12.55 15.22 0.34
CA ALA A 402 13.10 14.84 1.62
C ALA A 402 12.90 15.96 2.64
N ILE A 403 12.45 15.60 3.85
CA ILE A 403 12.18 16.53 4.95
C ILE A 403 13.41 17.42 5.22
N SER A 404 14.61 16.88 5.05
CA SER A 404 15.89 17.59 5.21
C SER A 404 16.10 18.74 4.22
N ARG A 405 15.43 18.72 3.06
CA ARG A 405 15.54 19.74 2.00
C ARG A 405 14.64 20.96 2.23
N LYS A 406 13.65 20.85 3.12
CA LYS A 406 12.73 21.94 3.52
C LYS A 406 12.07 22.68 2.35
N GLU A 407 11.82 21.99 1.23
CA GLU A 407 11.05 22.57 0.13
C GLU A 407 9.56 22.69 0.48
N LEU A 408 8.91 23.74 -0.02
CA LEU A 408 7.47 23.95 0.16
C LEU A 408 6.62 23.06 -0.76
N LEU A 409 7.18 22.70 -1.92
CA LEU A 409 6.50 21.86 -2.91
C LEU A 409 6.75 20.38 -2.62
N ASN A 410 5.68 19.59 -2.60
CA ASN A 410 5.77 18.14 -2.53
C ASN A 410 5.13 17.51 -3.76
N GLY A 411 5.79 16.51 -4.32
CA GLY A 411 5.18 15.58 -5.26
C GLY A 411 6.15 14.90 -6.20
N ARG A 412 5.65 13.86 -6.87
CA ARG A 412 6.33 13.11 -7.92
C ARG A 412 6.76 14.06 -9.04
N SER A 413 7.95 13.86 -9.59
CA SER A 413 8.30 14.53 -10.85
C SER A 413 7.79 13.71 -12.03
N VAL A 414 7.19 14.37 -13.02
CA VAL A 414 6.51 13.68 -14.13
C VAL A 414 6.93 14.33 -15.44
N PHE A 415 7.56 13.56 -16.32
CA PHE A 415 8.09 14.03 -17.61
C PHE A 415 7.61 13.11 -18.72
N ILE A 416 7.56 13.63 -19.95
CA ILE A 416 7.12 12.93 -21.15
C ILE A 416 8.22 12.97 -22.20
N THR A 417 8.40 11.86 -22.91
CA THR A 417 9.28 11.76 -24.10
C THR A 417 8.50 11.22 -25.30
N ARG A 418 8.87 11.67 -26.50
CA ARG A 418 8.35 11.18 -27.80
C ARG A 418 9.42 10.50 -28.67
N ASP A 419 10.64 10.41 -28.14
CA ASP A 419 11.85 10.00 -28.85
C ASP A 419 12.67 9.01 -28.00
N MET A 420 11.98 8.17 -27.21
CA MET A 420 12.59 7.15 -26.36
C MET A 420 13.64 7.69 -25.37
N GLY A 421 13.39 8.89 -24.85
CA GLY A 421 14.20 9.51 -23.82
C GLY A 421 15.38 10.34 -24.33
N GLU A 422 15.47 10.62 -25.64
CA GLU A 422 16.44 11.59 -26.16
C GLU A 422 16.14 13.01 -25.64
N THR A 423 14.87 13.39 -25.62
CA THR A 423 14.39 14.64 -25.02
C THR A 423 13.20 14.42 -24.09
N TRP A 424 13.09 15.30 -23.10
CA TRP A 424 12.05 15.24 -22.07
C TRP A 424 11.33 16.57 -21.90
N ILE A 425 10.01 16.50 -21.76
CA ILE A 425 9.11 17.64 -21.55
C ILE A 425 8.44 17.46 -20.20
N GLU A 426 8.52 18.47 -19.33
CA GLU A 426 7.85 18.43 -18.04
C GLU A 426 6.32 18.36 -18.21
N HIS A 427 5.68 17.42 -17.53
CA HIS A 427 4.23 17.28 -17.53
C HIS A 427 3.60 18.26 -16.53
N PRO A 428 2.43 18.88 -16.81
CA PRO A 428 1.80 19.86 -15.92
C PRO A 428 1.48 19.38 -14.49
N SER A 429 1.47 18.07 -14.25
CA SER A 429 1.26 17.48 -12.93
C SER A 429 2.53 17.33 -12.08
N SER A 430 3.71 17.49 -12.69
CA SER A 430 5.02 17.37 -12.05
C SER A 430 5.11 18.25 -10.81
N ARG A 431 5.63 17.70 -9.71
CA ARG A 431 5.85 18.36 -8.41
C ARG A 431 4.58 18.97 -7.77
N ARG A 432 3.39 18.49 -8.16
CA ARG A 432 2.11 19.08 -7.72
C ARG A 432 1.00 18.07 -7.44
N ALA A 433 0.69 17.19 -8.40
CA ALA A 433 -0.57 16.44 -8.35
C ALA A 433 -0.55 15.18 -7.47
N LEU A 434 0.63 14.56 -7.34
CA LEU A 434 0.83 13.31 -6.60
C LEU A 434 1.87 13.53 -5.51
N ASN A 435 1.44 13.64 -4.26
CA ASN A 435 2.34 13.75 -3.11
C ASN A 435 3.10 12.44 -2.85
N GLU A 436 4.25 12.52 -2.18
CA GLU A 436 5.03 11.35 -1.79
C GLU A 436 5.95 11.61 -0.59
N SER A 437 6.44 10.54 0.03
CA SER A 437 7.42 10.53 1.13
C SER A 437 8.80 10.01 0.70
N VAL A 438 9.27 10.41 -0.49
CA VAL A 438 10.54 9.96 -1.09
C VAL A 438 10.58 8.42 -1.12
N CYS A 439 9.65 7.85 -1.87
CA CYS A 439 9.41 6.40 -1.92
C CYS A 439 9.11 5.98 -3.36
N MET A 440 9.17 4.69 -3.68
CA MET A 440 8.70 4.18 -4.96
C MET A 440 7.18 4.44 -5.11
N GLY A 441 6.72 4.66 -6.34
CA GLY A 441 5.30 4.72 -6.66
C GLY A 441 5.00 4.00 -7.98
N SER A 442 4.05 3.09 -7.97
CA SER A 442 3.62 2.35 -9.16
C SER A 442 2.74 3.21 -10.05
N LEU A 443 2.92 3.11 -11.37
CA LEU A 443 2.04 3.73 -12.36
C LEU A 443 1.76 2.73 -13.48
N ILE A 444 0.49 2.51 -13.79
CA ILE A 444 0.07 1.72 -14.96
C ILE A 444 -0.95 2.50 -15.79
N ALA A 445 -0.95 2.24 -17.09
CA ALA A 445 -1.97 2.67 -18.03
C ALA A 445 -2.75 1.45 -18.50
N THR A 446 -4.08 1.56 -18.56
CA THR A 446 -4.91 0.51 -19.16
C THR A 446 -6.15 1.11 -19.81
N GLU A 447 -6.60 0.47 -20.88
CA GLU A 447 -7.83 0.85 -21.55
C GLU A 447 -9.04 0.30 -20.78
N VAL A 448 -9.94 1.20 -20.37
CA VAL A 448 -11.22 0.88 -19.74
C VAL A 448 -12.31 1.58 -20.55
N ASN A 449 -13.25 0.82 -21.12
CA ASN A 449 -14.34 1.37 -21.94
C ASN A 449 -13.85 2.31 -23.06
N GLY A 450 -12.76 1.93 -23.74
CA GLY A 450 -12.16 2.71 -24.85
C GLY A 450 -11.43 3.98 -24.42
N LYS A 451 -11.16 4.17 -23.12
CA LYS A 451 -10.39 5.31 -22.59
C LYS A 451 -9.13 4.81 -21.91
N ASN A 452 -8.00 5.47 -22.14
CA ASN A 452 -6.78 5.23 -21.39
C ASN A 452 -6.93 5.79 -19.97
N ILE A 453 -6.93 4.91 -18.98
CA ILE A 453 -7.02 5.25 -17.55
C ILE A 453 -5.67 4.97 -16.90
N LEU A 454 -5.19 5.92 -16.10
CA LEU A 454 -3.99 5.73 -15.30
C LEU A 454 -4.35 5.39 -13.87
N PHE A 455 -3.69 4.36 -13.32
CA PHE A 455 -3.74 4.00 -11.91
C PHE A 455 -2.36 4.19 -11.30
N PHE A 456 -2.31 4.85 -10.15
CA PHE A 456 -1.08 5.14 -9.41
C PHE A 456 -1.20 4.63 -7.98
N SER A 457 -0.15 3.99 -7.45
CA SER A 457 -0.10 3.59 -6.03
C SER A 457 1.17 4.03 -5.34
N ASN A 458 1.02 4.61 -4.15
CA ASN A 458 2.13 4.95 -3.25
C ASN A 458 1.62 5.16 -1.81
N PRO A 459 2.51 5.39 -0.83
CA PRO A 459 2.12 5.95 0.45
C PRO A 459 1.64 7.39 0.23
N ASN A 460 0.34 7.61 0.41
CA ASN A 460 -0.30 8.91 0.14
C ASN A 460 -0.14 9.89 1.32
N ARG A 461 1.11 10.08 1.75
CA ARG A 461 1.52 11.03 2.79
C ARG A 461 2.87 11.65 2.43
N PRO A 462 3.06 12.96 2.65
CA PRO A 462 4.30 13.64 2.26
C PRO A 462 5.52 13.26 3.12
N ASN A 463 5.30 12.80 4.36
CA ASN A 463 6.37 12.66 5.35
C ASN A 463 6.44 11.28 6.02
N SER A 464 5.61 10.33 5.59
CA SER A 464 5.53 8.99 6.17
C SER A 464 5.19 7.96 5.10
N ARG A 465 5.64 6.72 5.31
CA ARG A 465 5.27 5.59 4.44
C ARG A 465 4.07 4.85 5.03
N THR A 466 2.97 5.59 5.09
CA THR A 466 1.65 5.16 5.59
C THR A 466 0.59 5.46 4.55
N ASN A 467 -0.57 4.80 4.64
CA ASN A 467 -1.69 4.98 3.72
C ASN A 467 -1.35 4.59 2.27
N ILE A 468 -0.99 3.32 2.04
CA ILE A 468 -0.88 2.76 0.68
C ILE A 468 -2.22 2.96 -0.01
N THR A 469 -2.21 3.76 -1.08
CA THR A 469 -3.45 4.23 -1.72
C THR A 469 -3.33 4.05 -3.22
N ILE A 470 -4.38 3.52 -3.85
CA ILE A 470 -4.55 3.59 -5.31
C ILE A 470 -5.29 4.89 -5.66
N GLN A 471 -4.80 5.62 -6.65
CA GLN A 471 -5.36 6.85 -7.18
C GLN A 471 -5.62 6.67 -8.69
N THR A 472 -6.69 7.26 -9.21
CA THR A 472 -7.08 7.15 -10.63
C THR A 472 -7.01 8.50 -11.34
N SER A 473 -6.54 8.51 -12.60
CA SER A 473 -6.61 9.66 -13.50
C SER A 473 -7.30 9.28 -14.82
N PHE A 474 -8.13 10.19 -15.31
CA PHE A 474 -8.93 10.06 -16.53
C PHE A 474 -8.45 10.95 -17.68
N ASP A 475 -7.38 11.71 -17.45
CA ASP A 475 -6.94 12.81 -18.32
C ASP A 475 -5.43 12.79 -18.56
N GLU A 476 -4.88 11.59 -18.72
CA GLU A 476 -3.45 11.34 -18.93
C GLU A 476 -2.59 11.92 -17.79
N GLY A 477 -3.04 11.73 -16.54
CA GLY A 477 -2.27 12.06 -15.34
C GLY A 477 -2.28 13.54 -14.94
N LYS A 478 -3.11 14.38 -15.57
CA LYS A 478 -3.21 15.82 -15.25
C LYS A 478 -3.92 16.04 -13.93
N THR A 479 -5.00 15.32 -13.66
CA THR A 479 -5.77 15.38 -12.41
C THR A 479 -6.00 14.01 -11.79
N TRP A 480 -6.11 13.99 -10.47
CA TRP A 480 -6.28 12.80 -9.63
C TRP A 480 -7.37 13.08 -8.57
N PRO A 481 -8.66 12.89 -8.93
CA PRO A 481 -9.79 13.27 -8.07
C PRO A 481 -9.76 12.54 -6.71
N ILE A 482 -10.22 13.23 -5.65
CA ILE A 482 -10.13 12.70 -4.28
C ILE A 482 -11.10 11.55 -4.04
N GLU A 483 -12.25 11.58 -4.71
CA GLU A 483 -13.29 10.57 -4.72
C GLU A 483 -12.86 9.26 -5.39
N ASN A 484 -11.77 9.28 -6.16
CA ASN A 484 -11.19 8.11 -6.84
C ASN A 484 -9.90 7.63 -6.17
N LYS A 485 -9.79 7.83 -4.84
CA LYS A 485 -8.68 7.34 -4.02
C LYS A 485 -9.17 6.24 -3.09
N ILE A 486 -8.50 5.09 -3.10
CA ILE A 486 -8.81 3.97 -2.20
C ILE A 486 -7.58 3.70 -1.33
N ASN A 487 -7.70 3.95 -0.02
CA ASN A 487 -6.68 3.58 0.97
C ASN A 487 -6.84 2.10 1.35
N LEU A 488 -5.77 1.34 1.14
CA LEU A 488 -5.70 -0.10 1.30
C LEU A 488 -4.98 -0.51 2.59
N HIS A 489 -4.04 0.30 3.07
CA HIS A 489 -3.21 0.00 4.23
C HIS A 489 -2.77 1.30 4.92
N GLU A 490 -3.37 1.65 6.05
CA GLU A 490 -3.07 2.90 6.77
C GLU A 490 -1.80 2.86 7.62
N ASN A 491 -1.41 1.69 8.12
CA ASN A 491 -0.27 1.55 9.02
C ASN A 491 1.07 1.84 8.33
N GLN A 492 2.11 1.98 9.16
CA GLN A 492 3.48 2.16 8.70
C GLN A 492 3.93 0.91 7.95
N SER A 493 4.59 1.13 6.80
CA SER A 493 5.16 0.09 5.94
C SER A 493 6.53 0.52 5.42
N TYR A 494 7.20 -0.35 4.66
CA TYR A 494 8.35 0.06 3.84
C TYR A 494 7.95 0.83 2.57
N GLY A 495 6.69 0.76 2.16
CA GLY A 495 6.02 1.72 1.30
C GLY A 495 5.96 1.40 -0.20
N TYR A 496 6.75 0.44 -0.70
CA TYR A 496 6.80 0.15 -2.12
C TYR A 496 5.55 -0.63 -2.54
N SER A 497 5.13 -0.44 -3.80
CA SER A 497 3.98 -1.13 -4.36
C SER A 497 4.13 -1.30 -5.88
N CYS A 498 3.47 -2.31 -6.46
CA CYS A 498 3.42 -2.51 -7.89
C CYS A 498 2.02 -2.96 -8.33
N LEU A 499 1.47 -2.28 -9.35
CA LEU A 499 0.14 -2.53 -9.89
C LEU A 499 0.20 -3.41 -11.15
N THR A 500 -0.85 -4.20 -11.35
CA THR A 500 -1.12 -4.85 -12.64
C THR A 500 -2.62 -4.90 -12.91
N ARG A 501 -3.01 -5.03 -14.18
CA ARG A 501 -4.38 -5.40 -14.54
C ARG A 501 -4.48 -6.91 -14.50
N VAL A 502 -5.29 -7.45 -13.60
CA VAL A 502 -5.41 -8.90 -13.37
C VAL A 502 -6.26 -9.52 -14.48
N ASP A 503 -7.40 -8.90 -14.75
CA ASP A 503 -8.37 -9.28 -15.77
C ASP A 503 -9.09 -8.03 -16.30
N ASP A 504 -10.23 -8.21 -16.95
CA ASP A 504 -10.96 -7.08 -17.52
C ASP A 504 -11.56 -6.11 -16.49
N ASP A 505 -11.84 -6.60 -15.28
CA ASP A 505 -12.61 -5.92 -14.25
C ASP A 505 -11.79 -5.56 -13.01
N HIS A 506 -10.54 -6.01 -12.91
CA HIS A 506 -9.75 -5.89 -11.68
C HIS A 506 -8.32 -5.36 -11.85
N ILE A 507 -7.91 -4.54 -10.89
CA ILE A 507 -6.52 -4.15 -10.64
C ILE A 507 -5.98 -4.95 -9.46
N GLY A 508 -4.83 -5.57 -9.65
CA GLY A 508 -4.06 -6.23 -8.60
C GLY A 508 -2.95 -5.31 -8.11
N ILE A 509 -2.64 -5.39 -6.82
CA ILE A 509 -1.54 -4.65 -6.19
C ILE A 509 -0.73 -5.58 -5.30
N LEU A 510 0.59 -5.58 -5.48
CA LEU A 510 1.56 -6.18 -4.56
C LEU A 510 2.29 -5.05 -3.83
N TYR A 511 2.38 -5.08 -2.51
CA TYR A 511 2.98 -3.98 -1.74
C TYR A 511 3.57 -4.42 -0.40
N GLU A 512 4.44 -3.58 0.15
CA GLU A 512 5.18 -3.87 1.37
C GLU A 512 4.35 -3.65 2.64
N GLY A 513 4.47 -4.59 3.59
CA GLY A 513 4.26 -4.36 5.02
C GLY A 513 5.55 -3.87 5.70
N ILE A 514 5.85 -4.38 6.89
CA ILE A 514 7.18 -4.24 7.54
C ILE A 514 7.90 -5.59 7.40
N GLY A 515 8.38 -5.84 6.18
CA GLY A 515 9.08 -7.07 5.78
C GLY A 515 8.21 -8.17 5.19
N ASP A 516 6.89 -7.92 5.12
CA ASP A 516 5.92 -8.76 4.41
C ASP A 516 5.66 -8.24 2.98
N MET A 517 5.16 -9.14 2.12
CA MET A 517 4.58 -8.84 0.81
C MET A 517 3.08 -9.13 0.82
N TYR A 518 2.25 -8.10 0.71
CA TYR A 518 0.80 -8.24 0.65
C TYR A 518 0.28 -8.09 -0.78
N TYR A 519 -0.71 -8.91 -1.12
CA TYR A 519 -1.46 -8.83 -2.37
C TYR A 519 -2.93 -8.54 -2.11
N GLN A 520 -3.51 -7.65 -2.92
CA GLN A 520 -4.95 -7.39 -2.96
C GLN A 520 -5.43 -7.23 -4.40
N ILE A 521 -6.72 -7.47 -4.59
CA ILE A 521 -7.43 -7.18 -5.84
C ILE A 521 -8.51 -6.13 -5.60
N VAL A 522 -8.64 -5.19 -6.51
CA VAL A 522 -9.60 -4.08 -6.44
C VAL A 522 -10.39 -4.03 -7.74
N PRO A 523 -11.73 -4.12 -7.70
CA PRO A 523 -12.57 -3.91 -8.87
C PRO A 523 -12.32 -2.52 -9.47
N ILE A 524 -12.11 -2.46 -10.79
CA ILE A 524 -11.94 -1.22 -11.55
C ILE A 524 -13.14 -0.30 -11.32
N ALA A 525 -14.35 -0.85 -11.24
CA ALA A 525 -15.58 -0.10 -10.94
C ALA A 525 -15.49 0.70 -9.62
N ASP A 526 -14.79 0.20 -8.61
CA ASP A 526 -14.59 0.92 -7.34
C ASP A 526 -13.58 2.07 -7.53
N LEU A 527 -12.57 1.90 -8.39
CA LEU A 527 -11.51 2.87 -8.65
C LEU A 527 -11.96 4.02 -9.57
N ILE A 528 -12.85 3.74 -10.52
CA ILE A 528 -13.34 4.73 -11.48
C ILE A 528 -14.65 5.41 -11.03
N GLY A 529 -15.36 4.80 -10.07
CA GLY A 529 -16.70 5.21 -9.63
C GLY A 529 -17.80 4.82 -10.62
N LYS A 530 -19.06 4.91 -10.20
CA LYS A 530 -20.20 4.75 -11.12
C LYS A 530 -20.28 6.00 -12.01
N LYS A 531 -19.78 5.90 -13.26
CA LYS A 531 -19.99 6.92 -14.29
C LYS A 531 -21.00 6.45 -15.32
#